data_AF-A0A942NUL8-F1
#
_entry.id   AF-A0A942NUL8-F1
#
_cell.length_a   1.000
_cell.length_b   1.000
_cell.length_c   1.000
_cell.angle_alpha   90.00
_cell.angle_beta   90.00
_cell.angle_gamma   90.00
#
_symmetry.space_group_name_H-M   'P 1'
#
loop_
_entity.id
_entity.type
_entity.pdbx_description
1 polymer ?
#
loop_
_entity_poly.entity_id
_entity_poly.type
_entity_poly.pdbx_seq_one_letter_code
_entity_poly.pdbx_strand_id
1 'polypeptide(L)'
;GAARIIGLKDRGALSAGNWADITVYTENADRQAMFTKPDFVFKDGELVVQDGQVVKVTWGTTHIVKPEYDLSIENELKPYFDKYLTMKLGNFKISDDEISEDGRGSLTAHPLRGAA
;
A
#
# COMPACT_ATOMS: atom_id res chain seq x y z
N GLY A 1 -15.33 -8.16 -2.28
CA GLY A 1 -14.61 -7.78 -1.06
C GLY A 1 -13.78 -6.54 -1.31
N ALA A 2 -13.18 -5.99 -0.26
CA ALA A 2 -12.42 -4.73 -0.30
C ALA A 2 -11.30 -4.74 -1.36
N ALA A 3 -10.41 -5.75 -1.35
CA ALA A 3 -9.30 -5.86 -2.30
C ALA A 3 -9.74 -5.79 -3.78
N ARG A 4 -10.86 -6.47 -4.10
CA ARG A 4 -11.43 -6.46 -5.45
C ARG A 4 -11.89 -5.07 -5.90
N ILE A 5 -12.46 -4.27 -5.00
CA ILE A 5 -13.00 -2.94 -5.33
C ILE A 5 -11.87 -1.97 -5.67
N ILE A 6 -10.74 -2.05 -4.96
CA ILE A 6 -9.56 -1.21 -5.20
C ILE A 6 -8.58 -1.79 -6.23
N GLY A 7 -8.90 -2.95 -6.83
CA GLY A 7 -8.14 -3.51 -7.94
C GLY A 7 -6.92 -4.36 -7.57
N LEU A 8 -6.66 -4.64 -6.30
CA LEU A 8 -5.57 -5.51 -5.84
C LEU A 8 -5.93 -6.98 -6.14
N LYS A 9 -5.43 -7.50 -7.28
CA LYS A 9 -5.80 -8.84 -7.80
C LYS A 9 -5.16 -9.99 -7.04
N ASP A 10 -4.05 -9.73 -6.40
CA ASP A 10 -3.17 -10.65 -5.67
C ASP A 10 -3.33 -10.52 -4.15
N ARG A 11 -4.42 -9.89 -3.70
CA ARG A 11 -4.79 -9.79 -2.28
C ARG A 11 -6.27 -10.14 -2.05
N GLY A 12 -6.58 -10.47 -0.80
CA GLY A 12 -7.94 -10.75 -0.35
C GLY A 12 -8.43 -12.17 -0.66
N ALA A 13 -7.53 -13.07 -1.05
CA ALA A 13 -7.76 -14.50 -1.22
C ALA A 13 -6.53 -15.31 -0.76
N LEU A 14 -6.72 -16.61 -0.54
CA LEU A 14 -5.66 -17.54 -0.09
C LEU A 14 -5.20 -18.51 -1.20
N SER A 15 -5.66 -18.32 -2.45
CA SER A 15 -5.20 -19.16 -3.57
C SER A 15 -3.77 -18.81 -3.97
N ALA A 16 -3.04 -19.79 -4.51
CA ALA A 16 -1.68 -19.59 -5.01
C ALA A 16 -1.59 -18.36 -5.94
N GLY A 17 -0.51 -17.58 -5.78
CA GLY A 17 -0.30 -16.31 -6.47
C GLY A 17 -0.81 -15.07 -5.72
N ASN A 18 -1.58 -15.23 -4.63
CA ASN A 18 -1.83 -14.13 -3.69
C ASN A 18 -0.64 -13.95 -2.76
N TRP A 19 -0.51 -12.73 -2.25
CA TRP A 19 0.45 -12.42 -1.20
C TRP A 19 0.08 -13.18 0.07
N ALA A 20 1.10 -13.64 0.80
CA ALA A 20 0.96 -14.37 2.06
C ALA A 20 0.64 -13.44 3.25
N ASP A 21 -0.40 -12.62 3.08
CA ASP A 21 -1.04 -11.85 4.13
C ASP A 21 -2.16 -12.70 4.75
N ILE A 22 -1.87 -13.32 5.89
CA ILE A 22 -2.72 -14.35 6.48
C ILE A 22 -2.97 -14.00 7.93
N THR A 23 -4.21 -14.13 8.38
CA THR A 23 -4.53 -14.07 9.82
C THR A 23 -5.23 -15.34 10.23
N VAL A 24 -4.72 -15.98 11.28
CA VAL A 24 -5.19 -17.24 11.82
C VAL A 24 -5.84 -17.00 13.17
N TYR A 25 -7.01 -17.58 13.37
CA TYR A 25 -7.77 -17.53 14.61
C TYR A 25 -8.21 -18.93 14.99
N THR A 26 -8.12 -19.26 16.27
CA THR A 26 -8.79 -20.42 16.86
C THR A 26 -10.28 -20.13 16.92
N GLU A 27 -11.09 -21.07 16.45
CA GLU A 27 -12.53 -20.94 16.43
C GLU A 27 -13.08 -20.72 17.85
N ASN A 28 -13.90 -19.68 18.01
CA ASN A 28 -14.54 -19.33 19.27
C ASN A 28 -15.98 -18.86 19.00
N ALA A 29 -16.91 -19.31 19.83
CA ALA A 29 -18.32 -18.92 19.75
C ALA A 29 -18.52 -17.41 20.00
N ASP A 30 -17.71 -16.82 20.88
CA ASP A 30 -17.62 -15.37 21.04
C ASP A 30 -16.74 -14.79 19.91
N ARG A 31 -17.40 -14.30 18.86
CA ARG A 31 -16.74 -13.70 17.70
C ARG A 31 -16.01 -12.41 18.01
N GLN A 32 -16.49 -11.65 18.99
CA GLN A 32 -15.81 -10.41 19.38
C GLN A 32 -14.49 -10.76 20.06
N ALA A 33 -14.49 -11.73 20.98
CA ALA A 33 -13.27 -12.23 21.61
C ALA A 33 -12.31 -12.84 20.56
N MET A 34 -12.83 -13.64 19.63
CA MET A 34 -12.06 -14.26 18.55
C MET A 34 -11.27 -13.22 17.73
N PHE A 35 -11.95 -12.22 17.18
CA PHE A 35 -11.33 -11.25 16.28
C PHE A 35 -10.51 -10.17 17.00
N THR A 36 -10.58 -10.10 18.34
CA THR A 36 -9.74 -9.19 19.14
C THR A 36 -8.28 -9.66 19.21
N LYS A 37 -8.05 -10.97 19.19
CA LYS A 37 -6.72 -11.55 19.44
C LYS A 37 -6.42 -12.70 18.47
N PRO A 38 -5.70 -12.46 17.35
CA PRO A 38 -5.28 -13.52 16.44
C PRO A 38 -4.21 -14.42 17.06
N ASP A 39 -4.21 -15.71 16.67
CA ASP A 39 -3.15 -16.65 17.04
C ASP A 39 -1.87 -16.33 16.27
N PHE A 40 -2.01 -16.06 14.98
CA PHE A 40 -0.91 -15.70 14.09
C PHE A 40 -1.34 -14.65 13.07
N VAL A 41 -0.43 -13.71 12.77
CA VAL A 41 -0.53 -12.83 11.60
C VAL A 41 0.76 -12.97 10.79
N PHE A 42 0.61 -13.27 9.51
CA PHE A 42 1.68 -13.26 8.53
C PHE A 42 1.51 -12.05 7.63
N LYS A 43 2.60 -11.31 7.42
CA LYS A 43 2.71 -10.23 6.44
C LYS A 43 3.76 -10.63 5.42
N ASP A 44 3.39 -10.74 4.16
CA ASP A 44 4.31 -11.11 3.08
C ASP A 44 5.05 -12.45 3.35
N GLY A 45 4.40 -13.37 4.08
CA GLY A 45 4.97 -14.65 4.50
C GLY A 45 5.78 -14.61 5.80
N GLU A 46 6.03 -13.43 6.35
CA GLU A 46 6.75 -13.24 7.62
C GLU A 46 5.78 -13.25 8.80
N LEU A 47 6.09 -14.04 9.85
CA LEU A 47 5.31 -14.04 11.09
C LEU A 47 5.54 -12.71 11.84
N VAL A 48 4.50 -11.89 11.97
CA VAL A 48 4.56 -10.57 12.60
C VAL A 48 3.78 -10.48 13.92
N VAL A 49 2.77 -11.33 14.11
CA VAL A 49 2.04 -11.45 15.38
C VAL A 49 1.95 -12.92 15.78
N GLN A 50 2.20 -13.21 17.05
CA GLN A 50 1.96 -14.50 17.67
C GLN A 50 1.23 -14.31 19.00
N ASP A 51 0.17 -15.06 19.23
CA ASP A 51 -0.68 -15.00 20.43
C ASP A 51 -1.10 -13.56 20.77
N GLY A 52 -1.54 -12.82 19.76
CA GLY A 52 -1.96 -11.41 19.86
C GLY A 52 -0.85 -10.41 20.14
N GLN A 53 0.42 -10.82 20.20
CA GLN A 53 1.56 -9.96 20.46
C GLN A 53 2.38 -9.75 19.18
N VAL A 54 2.79 -8.51 18.91
CA VAL A 54 3.70 -8.21 17.80
C VAL A 54 5.08 -8.79 18.12
N VAL A 55 5.56 -9.70 17.26
CA VAL A 55 6.85 -10.38 17.42
C VAL A 55 7.91 -9.91 16.42
N LYS A 56 7.48 -9.31 15.30
CA LYS A 56 8.38 -8.76 14.27
C LYS A 56 7.78 -7.52 13.65
N VAL A 57 8.62 -6.50 13.46
CA VAL A 57 8.29 -5.31 12.68
C VAL A 57 8.85 -5.48 11.28
N THR A 58 7.98 -5.34 10.28
CA THR A 58 8.34 -5.30 8.86
C THR A 58 7.90 -3.98 8.26
N TRP A 59 8.59 -3.54 7.23
CA TRP A 59 8.23 -2.33 6.48
C TRP A 59 7.39 -2.72 5.28
N GLY A 60 6.25 -2.08 5.13
CA GLY A 60 5.33 -2.33 4.03
C GLY A 60 5.77 -1.69 2.71
N THR A 61 4.84 -1.68 1.77
CA THR A 61 4.99 -1.03 0.47
C THR A 61 3.86 -0.04 0.25
N THR A 62 4.17 1.08 -0.40
CA THR A 62 3.17 2.01 -0.91
C THR A 62 2.72 1.52 -2.28
N HIS A 63 1.43 1.21 -2.39
CA HIS A 63 0.82 0.77 -3.62
C HIS A 63 0.49 1.97 -4.52
N ILE A 64 1.08 2.00 -5.71
CA ILE A 64 0.96 3.13 -6.65
C ILE A 64 0.44 2.67 -8.01
N VAL A 65 -0.04 3.62 -8.81
CA VAL A 65 -0.29 3.48 -10.24
C VAL A 65 0.49 4.59 -10.97
N LYS A 66 0.97 4.30 -12.19
CA LYS A 66 1.73 5.27 -13.01
C LYS A 66 1.01 5.51 -14.35
N PRO A 67 -0.13 6.22 -14.37
CA PRO A 67 -0.77 6.62 -15.61
C PRO A 67 0.12 7.56 -16.42
N GLU A 68 0.12 7.38 -17.74
CA GLU A 68 0.70 8.36 -18.65
C GLU A 68 -0.12 9.66 -18.58
N TYR A 69 0.57 10.79 -18.65
CA TYR A 69 -0.04 12.12 -18.72
C TYR A 69 0.83 13.04 -19.57
N ASP A 70 0.24 14.10 -20.11
CA ASP A 70 0.98 15.08 -20.90
C ASP A 70 1.84 15.96 -19.97
N LEU A 71 3.17 15.83 -20.09
CA LEU A 71 4.13 16.61 -19.33
C LEU A 71 4.05 18.12 -19.63
N SER A 72 3.44 18.51 -20.75
CA SER A 72 3.23 19.92 -21.11
C SER A 72 2.39 20.68 -20.08
N ILE A 73 1.57 19.98 -19.28
CA ILE A 73 0.78 20.57 -18.19
C ILE A 73 1.64 21.33 -17.18
N GLU A 74 2.90 20.92 -17.00
CA GLU A 74 3.82 21.61 -16.10
C GLU A 74 4.12 23.05 -16.53
N ASN A 75 3.99 23.37 -17.83
CA ASN A 75 4.18 24.74 -18.32
C ASN A 75 3.09 25.69 -17.82
N GLU A 76 1.87 25.18 -17.63
CA GLU A 76 0.76 25.95 -17.05
C GLU A 76 0.81 25.97 -15.52
N LEU A 77 1.18 24.84 -14.90
CA LEU A 77 1.24 24.73 -13.44
C LEU A 77 2.38 25.57 -12.83
N LYS A 78 3.54 25.69 -13.48
CA LYS A 78 4.68 26.45 -12.94
C LYS A 78 4.34 27.92 -12.64
N PRO A 79 3.82 28.72 -13.58
CA PRO A 79 3.40 30.10 -13.30
C PRO A 79 2.30 30.20 -12.24
N TYR A 80 1.38 29.23 -12.20
CA TYR A 80 0.33 29.20 -11.19
C TYR A 80 0.90 29.02 -9.78
N PHE A 81 1.79 28.04 -9.60
CA PHE A 81 2.48 27.81 -8.33
C PHE A 81 3.28 29.05 -7.90
N ASP A 82 4.01 29.66 -8.84
CA ASP A 82 4.83 30.85 -8.56
C ASP A 82 4.00 32.07 -8.14
N LYS A 83 2.81 32.24 -8.69
CA LYS A 83 1.96 33.39 -8.42
C LYS A 83 1.06 33.21 -7.19
N TYR A 84 0.57 32.00 -6.95
CA TYR A 84 -0.51 31.75 -6.00
C TYR A 84 -0.16 30.84 -4.83
N LEU A 85 0.96 30.11 -4.88
CA LEU A 85 1.37 29.19 -3.82
C LEU A 85 2.70 29.62 -3.19
N THR A 86 2.99 29.07 -2.01
CA THR A 86 4.20 29.36 -1.23
C THR A 86 5.36 28.42 -1.56
N MET A 87 5.16 27.45 -2.46
CA MET A 87 6.16 26.47 -2.87
C MET A 87 6.25 26.38 -4.39
N LYS A 88 7.44 26.01 -4.88
CA LYS A 88 7.67 25.73 -6.30
C LYS A 88 7.08 24.38 -6.67
N LEU A 89 6.58 24.24 -7.90
CA LEU A 89 6.00 22.97 -8.41
C LEU A 89 6.94 21.77 -8.19
N GLY A 90 8.25 21.95 -8.38
CA GLY A 90 9.24 20.89 -8.16
C GLY A 90 9.24 20.33 -6.73
N ASN A 91 8.96 21.17 -5.72
CA ASN A 91 8.90 20.76 -4.32
C ASN A 91 7.56 20.15 -3.93
N PHE A 92 6.57 20.16 -4.84
CA PHE A 92 5.25 19.56 -4.63
C PHE A 92 5.18 18.13 -5.17
N LYS A 93 6.05 17.79 -6.14
CA LYS A 93 6.16 16.44 -6.68
C LYS A 93 6.89 15.56 -5.66
N ILE A 94 6.31 14.41 -5.37
CA ILE A 94 6.95 13.39 -4.52
C ILE A 94 7.69 12.42 -5.44
N SER A 95 8.99 12.28 -5.22
CA SER A 95 9.85 11.31 -5.89
C SER A 95 9.73 9.91 -5.28
N ASP A 96 10.15 8.90 -6.05
CA ASP A 96 10.19 7.51 -5.55
C ASP A 96 11.18 7.38 -4.37
N ASP A 97 12.26 8.18 -4.36
CA ASP A 97 13.26 8.21 -3.30
C ASP A 97 12.68 8.78 -2.00
N GLU A 98 11.90 9.86 -2.04
CA GLU A 98 11.22 10.40 -0.85
C GLU A 98 10.29 9.39 -0.15
N ILE A 99 9.88 8.33 -0.84
CA ILE A 99 9.07 7.24 -0.28
C ILE A 99 9.93 6.07 0.24
N SER A 100 11.16 5.90 -0.25
CA SER A 100 11.98 4.71 -0.01
C SER A 100 13.34 4.95 0.66
N GLU A 101 13.79 6.20 0.73
CA GLU A 101 15.18 6.59 1.05
C GLU A 101 15.63 6.15 2.45
N ASP A 102 14.74 6.12 3.44
CA ASP A 102 15.08 5.70 4.81
C ASP A 102 15.16 4.17 4.99
N GLY A 103 14.95 3.41 3.91
CA GLY A 103 14.92 1.94 3.89
C GLY A 103 13.70 1.33 4.58
N ARG A 104 12.71 2.15 4.95
CA ARG A 104 11.47 1.76 5.64
C ARG A 104 10.24 1.88 4.73
N GLY A 105 10.46 2.08 3.44
CA GLY A 105 9.42 2.12 2.42
C GLY A 105 9.87 1.47 1.13
N SER A 106 8.91 0.93 0.41
CA SER A 106 9.08 0.41 -0.95
C SER A 106 7.87 0.79 -1.79
N LEU A 107 7.99 0.66 -3.11
CA LEU A 107 6.91 0.94 -4.04
C LEU A 107 6.47 -0.34 -4.74
N THR A 108 5.17 -0.57 -4.79
CA THR A 108 4.56 -1.62 -5.61
C THR A 108 3.64 -0.99 -6.61
N ALA A 109 4.11 -0.94 -7.86
CA ALA A 109 3.34 -0.42 -8.97
C ALA A 109 2.32 -1.45 -9.48
N HIS A 110 1.07 -1.02 -9.61
CA HIS A 110 -0.02 -1.83 -10.14
C HIS A 110 -0.32 -1.48 -11.59
N PRO A 111 -0.67 -2.47 -12.43
CA PRO A 111 -1.06 -2.22 -13.80
C PRO A 111 -2.36 -1.44 -13.86
N LEU A 112 -2.42 -0.47 -14.78
CA LEU A 112 -3.64 0.26 -15.11
C LEU A 112 -4.61 -0.68 -15.84
N ARG A 113 -5.91 -0.55 -15.57
CA ARG A 113 -6.93 -1.20 -16.39
C ARG A 113 -7.43 -0.19 -17.42
N GLY A 114 -7.05 -0.41 -18.68
CA GLY A 114 -7.50 0.39 -19.82
C GLY A 114 -6.47 1.41 -20.30
N ALA A 115 -5.69 1.01 -21.30
CA ALA A 115 -5.37 1.88 -22.43
C ALA A 115 -5.84 1.09 -23.65
N ALA A 116 -7.01 1.46 -24.18
CA ALA A 116 -7.43 1.13 -25.52
C ALA A 116 -7.35 2.42 -26.33
#